data_AF-A0A9X1B9Y6-F1
#
_entry.id   AF-A0A9X1B9Y6-F1
#
_cell.length_a   1.000
_cell.length_b   1.000
_cell.length_c   1.000
_cell.angle_alpha   90.00
_cell.angle_beta   90.00
_cell.angle_gamma   90.00
#
_symmetry.space_group_name_H-M   'P 1'
#
loop_
_entity.id
_entity.type
_entity.pdbx_description
1 polymer ?
#
loop_
_entity_poly.entity_id
_entity_poly.type
_entity_poly.pdbx_seq_one_letter_code
_entity_poly.pdbx_strand_id
1 'polypeptide(L)'
;MELPFTHRPGRRERQLRRCHENPLFAWPLKEVTPEALLAAQKADHDDMLAFRDDFRAAVQDAVDLPPDAGSEPILALKERLERLYEQSFALPETHTEERAALRKLIALIMQAIRRAAGTDPLARQELADEDEAREIHFRLLEQPLVADLLHPETLITPAELAPTILSASVEEVAALLEILDSGECAALAEHMTRLLDERSASGIDLSSAVHRLAMIRAHR
;
A
#
# COMPACT_ATOMS: atom_id res chain seq x y z
N MET A 1 5.28 -28.09 6.23
CA MET A 1 6.68 -28.04 5.73
C MET A 1 7.12 -26.60 5.83
N GLU A 2 8.33 -26.26 6.29
CA GLU A 2 8.73 -24.84 6.32
C GLU A 2 8.92 -24.34 4.89
N LEU A 3 8.09 -23.38 4.47
CA LEU A 3 8.15 -22.79 3.14
C LEU A 3 9.21 -21.67 3.11
N PRO A 4 10.00 -21.56 2.04
CA PRO A 4 11.09 -20.58 1.92
C PRO A 4 10.56 -19.18 1.56
N PHE A 5 9.80 -18.59 2.47
CA PHE A 5 9.36 -17.20 2.36
C PHE A 5 10.55 -16.24 2.46
N THR A 6 10.62 -15.24 1.59
CA THR A 6 11.71 -14.25 1.56
C THR A 6 11.63 -13.30 2.75
N HIS A 7 12.76 -12.72 3.16
CA HIS A 7 12.74 -11.75 4.27
C HIS A 7 12.03 -10.43 3.90
N ARG A 8 12.10 -10.03 2.62
CA ARG A 8 11.51 -8.79 2.08
C ARG A 8 10.63 -9.12 0.88
N PRO A 9 9.45 -9.71 1.13
CA PRO A 9 8.54 -10.17 0.08
C PRO A 9 7.88 -9.01 -0.65
N GLY A 10 7.58 -9.20 -1.94
CA GLY A 10 6.63 -8.36 -2.67
C GLY A 10 5.18 -8.66 -2.28
N ARG A 11 4.24 -7.91 -2.85
CA ARG A 11 2.81 -7.97 -2.51
C ARG A 11 2.19 -9.36 -2.67
N ARG A 12 2.57 -10.14 -3.70
CA ARG A 12 1.99 -11.47 -3.94
C ARG A 12 2.45 -12.44 -2.88
N GLU A 13 3.74 -12.48 -2.61
CA GLU A 13 4.29 -13.32 -1.57
C GLU A 13 3.78 -12.91 -0.17
N ARG A 14 3.65 -11.60 0.10
CA ARG A 14 3.04 -11.10 1.35
C ARG A 14 1.64 -11.63 1.53
N GLN A 15 0.80 -11.57 0.51
CA GLN A 15 -0.57 -12.06 0.61
C GLN A 15 -0.61 -13.56 0.87
N LEU A 16 0.21 -14.35 0.17
CA LEU A 16 0.33 -15.79 0.46
C LEU A 16 0.77 -16.05 1.90
N ARG A 17 1.71 -15.27 2.42
CA ARG A 17 2.16 -15.38 3.81
C ARG A 17 1.04 -15.10 4.80
N ARG A 18 0.20 -14.09 4.54
CA ARG A 18 -0.98 -13.78 5.39
C ARG A 18 -1.95 -14.96 5.45
N CYS A 19 -2.16 -15.64 4.31
CA CYS A 19 -3.08 -16.77 4.20
C CYS A 19 -2.51 -18.08 4.76
N HIS A 20 -1.19 -18.26 4.76
CA HIS A 20 -0.54 -19.51 5.12
C HIS A 20 -0.80 -19.90 6.57
N GLU A 21 -1.44 -21.06 6.77
CA GLU A 21 -1.76 -21.60 8.11
C GLU A 21 -2.55 -20.62 8.99
N ASN A 22 -3.26 -19.67 8.38
CA ASN A 22 -4.03 -18.67 9.10
C ASN A 22 -5.51 -19.08 9.17
N PRO A 23 -6.04 -19.41 10.36
CA PRO A 23 -7.40 -19.89 10.51
C PRO A 23 -8.47 -18.84 10.21
N LEU A 24 -8.11 -17.56 10.21
CA LEU A 24 -9.03 -16.49 9.84
C LEU A 24 -9.33 -16.53 8.34
N PHE A 25 -8.38 -16.96 7.50
CA PHE A 25 -8.58 -17.09 6.06
C PHE A 25 -9.30 -18.37 5.67
N ALA A 26 -9.01 -19.49 6.33
CA ALA A 26 -9.66 -20.77 6.05
C ALA A 26 -9.71 -21.69 7.27
N TRP A 27 -10.83 -22.40 7.41
CA TRP A 27 -10.96 -23.50 8.37
C TRP A 27 -11.65 -24.71 7.71
N PRO A 28 -11.05 -25.92 7.69
CA PRO A 28 -9.72 -26.27 8.21
C PRO A 28 -8.57 -25.48 7.58
N LEU A 29 -7.40 -25.45 8.25
CA LEU A 29 -6.23 -24.72 7.78
C LEU A 29 -5.84 -25.13 6.36
N LYS A 30 -5.47 -24.13 5.56
CA LYS A 30 -4.92 -24.33 4.22
C LYS A 30 -3.46 -23.89 4.22
N GLU A 31 -2.59 -24.79 3.77
CA GLU A 31 -1.20 -24.47 3.50
C GLU A 31 -1.05 -23.88 2.10
N VAL A 32 -0.07 -22.99 1.94
CA VAL A 32 0.34 -22.49 0.64
C VAL A 32 1.20 -23.58 0.00
N THR A 33 1.03 -23.84 -1.30
CA THR A 33 1.87 -24.84 -1.97
C THR A 33 3.21 -24.24 -2.38
N PRO A 34 4.30 -25.03 -2.43
CA PRO A 34 5.59 -24.56 -2.93
C PRO A 34 5.51 -23.94 -4.33
N GLU A 35 4.66 -24.49 -5.20
CA GLU A 35 4.46 -24.01 -6.57
C GLU A 35 3.80 -22.63 -6.58
N ALA A 36 2.80 -22.39 -5.71
CA ALA A 36 2.15 -21.10 -5.58
C ALA A 36 3.12 -20.04 -5.05
N LEU A 37 3.93 -20.39 -4.05
CA LEU A 37 4.96 -19.50 -3.51
C LEU A 37 6.01 -19.14 -4.58
N LEU A 38 6.53 -20.12 -5.32
CA LEU A 38 7.50 -19.86 -6.38
C LEU A 38 6.91 -18.99 -7.49
N ALA A 39 5.66 -19.21 -7.88
CA ALA A 39 4.99 -18.39 -8.87
C ALA A 39 4.80 -16.94 -8.39
N ALA A 40 4.43 -16.74 -7.13
CA ALA A 40 4.30 -15.40 -6.53
C ALA A 40 5.65 -14.67 -6.48
N GLN A 41 6.71 -15.34 -6.02
CA GLN A 41 8.06 -14.78 -5.96
C GLN A 41 8.57 -14.39 -7.35
N LYS A 42 8.32 -15.21 -8.37
CA LYS A 42 8.67 -14.89 -9.75
C LYS A 42 7.91 -13.66 -10.26
N ALA A 43 6.60 -13.60 -10.04
CA ALA A 43 5.80 -12.45 -10.46
C ALA A 43 6.19 -11.15 -9.72
N ASP A 44 6.52 -11.23 -8.44
CA ASP A 44 7.04 -10.08 -7.68
C ASP A 44 8.40 -9.62 -8.21
N HIS A 45 9.26 -10.55 -8.66
CA HIS A 45 10.52 -10.21 -9.33
C HIS A 45 10.29 -9.57 -10.71
N ASP A 46 9.35 -10.07 -11.50
CA ASP A 46 9.01 -9.52 -12.80
C ASP A 46 8.48 -8.07 -12.66
N ASP A 47 7.61 -7.80 -11.67
CA ASP A 47 7.15 -6.44 -11.32
C ASP A 47 8.34 -5.52 -10.95
N MET A 48 9.33 -6.04 -10.22
CA MET A 48 10.52 -5.26 -9.84
C MET A 48 11.39 -4.91 -11.07
N LEU A 49 11.52 -5.80 -12.04
CA LEU A 49 12.22 -5.51 -13.29
C LEU A 49 11.51 -4.42 -14.10
N ALA A 50 10.19 -4.54 -14.24
CA ALA A 50 9.38 -3.52 -14.92
C ALA A 50 9.50 -2.15 -14.23
N PHE A 51 9.43 -2.11 -12.89
CA PHE A 51 9.63 -0.89 -12.11
C PHE A 51 10.98 -0.22 -12.40
N ARG A 52 12.07 -1.00 -12.50
CA ARG A 52 13.40 -0.44 -12.75
C ARG A 52 13.50 0.24 -14.11
N ASP A 53 12.86 -0.33 -15.13
CA ASP A 53 12.82 0.26 -16.47
C ASP A 53 11.95 1.53 -16.48
N ASP A 54 10.79 1.50 -15.84
CA ASP A 54 9.91 2.67 -15.73
C ASP A 54 10.52 3.79 -14.89
N PHE A 55 11.21 3.45 -13.80
CA PHE A 55 11.94 4.40 -12.98
C PHE A 55 13.03 5.11 -13.78
N ARG A 56 13.84 4.36 -14.54
CA ARG A 56 14.88 4.95 -15.39
C ARG A 56 14.29 5.88 -16.45
N ALA A 57 13.19 5.45 -17.08
CA ALA A 57 12.50 6.27 -18.07
C ALA A 57 11.94 7.55 -17.46
N ALA A 58 11.30 7.49 -16.29
CA ALA A 58 10.77 8.68 -15.62
C ALA A 58 11.88 9.66 -15.18
N VAL A 59 13.02 9.14 -14.72
CA VAL A 59 14.20 9.97 -14.41
C VAL A 59 14.74 10.63 -15.68
N GLN A 60 14.82 9.91 -16.80
CA GLN A 60 15.26 10.46 -18.08
C GLN A 60 14.30 11.56 -18.59
N ASP A 61 12.99 11.32 -18.51
CA ASP A 61 11.97 12.31 -18.87
C ASP A 61 12.10 13.59 -18.03
N ALA A 62 12.43 13.47 -16.74
CA ALA A 62 12.66 14.60 -15.86
C ALA A 62 13.92 15.40 -16.25
N VAL A 63 14.96 14.74 -16.74
CA VAL A 63 16.19 15.38 -17.22
C VAL A 63 16.00 16.06 -18.56
N ASP A 64 15.24 15.43 -19.46
CA ASP A 64 15.00 15.92 -20.83
C ASP A 64 13.86 16.95 -20.91
N LEU A 65 13.19 17.24 -19.79
CA LEU A 65 12.10 18.20 -19.73
C LEU A 65 12.60 19.61 -20.14
N PRO A 66 12.06 20.20 -21.21
CA PRO A 66 12.54 21.48 -21.69
C PRO A 66 12.15 22.63 -20.74
N PRO A 67 12.93 23.72 -20.69
CA PRO A 67 12.69 24.84 -19.77
C PRO A 67 11.38 25.59 -20.05
N ASP A 68 10.83 25.47 -21.25
CA ASP A 68 9.57 26.04 -21.72
C ASP A 68 8.45 24.99 -21.86
N ALA A 69 8.61 23.83 -21.22
CA ALA A 69 7.55 22.82 -21.14
C ALA A 69 6.26 23.43 -20.61
N GLY A 70 5.14 23.14 -21.29
CA GLY A 70 3.81 23.50 -20.80
C GLY A 70 3.44 22.76 -19.51
N SER A 71 2.31 23.13 -18.90
CA SER A 71 1.84 22.51 -17.65
C SER A 71 1.52 21.02 -17.79
N GLU A 72 0.96 20.59 -18.93
CA GLU A 72 0.55 19.21 -19.18
C GLU A 72 1.69 18.18 -19.04
N PRO A 73 2.84 18.30 -19.74
CA PRO A 73 3.95 17.35 -19.56
C PRO A 73 4.54 17.37 -18.14
N ILE A 74 4.49 18.51 -17.44
CA ILE A 74 4.97 18.63 -16.05
C ILE A 74 4.05 17.85 -15.09
N LEU A 75 2.74 18.02 -15.25
CA LEU A 75 1.73 17.32 -14.44
C LEU A 75 1.74 15.82 -14.71
N ALA A 76 1.86 15.40 -15.98
CA ALA A 76 1.98 14.00 -16.35
C ALA A 76 3.23 13.34 -15.74
N LEU A 77 4.37 14.06 -15.73
CA LEU A 77 5.59 13.57 -15.10
C LEU A 77 5.43 13.46 -13.58
N LYS A 78 4.79 14.43 -12.92
CA LYS A 78 4.46 14.36 -11.49
C LYS A 78 3.65 13.11 -11.16
N GLU A 79 2.53 12.89 -11.86
CA GLU A 79 1.66 11.73 -11.65
C GLU A 79 2.42 10.41 -11.86
N ARG A 80 3.29 10.35 -12.87
CA ARG A 80 4.12 9.16 -13.11
C ARG A 80 5.09 8.90 -11.95
N LEU A 81 5.75 9.94 -11.44
CA LEU A 81 6.70 9.80 -10.32
C LEU A 81 5.99 9.41 -9.02
N GLU A 82 4.82 9.98 -8.75
CA GLU A 82 3.98 9.62 -7.58
C GLU A 82 3.54 8.16 -7.67
N ARG A 83 3.08 7.71 -8.84
CA ARG A 83 2.73 6.30 -9.07
C ARG A 83 3.91 5.35 -8.87
N LEU A 84 5.10 5.72 -9.37
CA LEU A 84 6.31 4.93 -9.13
C LEU A 84 6.67 4.87 -7.65
N TYR A 85 6.46 5.98 -6.92
CA TYR A 85 6.70 6.02 -5.49
C TYR A 85 5.79 5.03 -4.75
N GLU A 86 4.50 5.04 -5.06
CA GLU A 86 3.50 4.10 -4.54
C GLU A 86 3.86 2.64 -4.86
N GLN A 87 4.09 2.33 -6.14
CA GLN A 87 4.41 0.99 -6.62
C GLN A 87 5.62 0.39 -5.90
N SER A 88 6.62 1.23 -5.58
CA SER A 88 7.83 0.76 -4.92
C SER A 88 7.58 0.07 -3.57
N PHE A 89 6.47 0.33 -2.88
CA PHE A 89 6.11 -0.34 -1.61
C PHE A 89 5.48 -1.73 -1.81
N ALA A 90 4.98 -2.01 -3.01
CA ALA A 90 4.45 -3.32 -3.39
C ALA A 90 5.55 -4.33 -3.79
N LEU A 91 6.77 -3.86 -4.04
CA LEU A 91 7.87 -4.65 -4.59
C LEU A 91 8.64 -5.45 -3.51
N PRO A 92 9.34 -6.53 -3.91
CA PRO A 92 10.29 -7.22 -3.05
C PRO A 92 11.52 -6.34 -2.74
N GLU A 93 12.33 -6.74 -1.76
CA GLU A 93 13.54 -6.01 -1.34
C GLU A 93 13.26 -4.61 -0.75
N THR A 94 14.30 -3.78 -0.62
CA THR A 94 14.17 -2.38 -0.18
C THR A 94 14.52 -1.44 -1.32
N HIS A 95 13.60 -0.55 -1.65
CA HIS A 95 13.80 0.49 -2.67
C HIS A 95 14.02 1.87 -2.04
N THR A 96 14.81 1.92 -0.96
CA THR A 96 14.99 3.15 -0.18
C THR A 96 15.63 4.27 -1.00
N GLU A 97 16.60 3.94 -1.85
CA GLU A 97 17.30 4.93 -2.69
C GLU A 97 16.40 5.45 -3.80
N GLU A 98 15.66 4.57 -4.47
CA GLU A 98 14.70 4.93 -5.51
C GLU A 98 13.57 5.80 -4.95
N ARG A 99 13.00 5.42 -3.79
CA ARG A 99 11.98 6.22 -3.09
C ARG A 99 12.51 7.60 -2.73
N ALA A 100 13.75 7.69 -2.24
CA ALA A 100 14.37 8.97 -1.93
C ALA A 100 14.60 9.83 -3.18
N ALA A 101 14.98 9.22 -4.31
CA ALA A 101 15.12 9.91 -5.59
C ALA A 101 13.77 10.41 -6.13
N LEU A 102 12.74 9.56 -6.13
CA LEU A 102 11.38 9.90 -6.54
C LEU A 102 10.83 11.08 -5.72
N ARG A 103 10.94 11.00 -4.38
CA ARG A 103 10.49 12.07 -3.49
C ARG A 103 11.20 13.40 -3.77
N LYS A 104 12.50 13.38 -4.08
CA LYS A 104 13.24 14.58 -4.48
C LYS A 104 12.74 15.16 -5.81
N LEU A 105 12.53 14.32 -6.83
CA LEU A 105 12.03 14.76 -8.13
C LEU A 105 10.63 15.35 -8.05
N ILE A 106 9.73 14.70 -7.30
CA ILE A 106 8.37 15.21 -7.04
C ILE A 106 8.44 16.59 -6.36
N ALA A 107 9.28 16.74 -5.33
CA ALA A 107 9.45 18.02 -4.65
C ALA A 107 9.96 19.14 -5.59
N LEU A 108 10.89 18.82 -6.49
CA LEU A 108 11.40 19.77 -7.49
C LEU A 108 10.32 20.19 -8.49
N ILE A 109 9.53 19.23 -8.99
CA ILE A 109 8.40 19.50 -9.90
C ILE A 109 7.36 20.38 -9.21
N MET A 110 6.99 20.05 -7.96
CA MET A 110 6.07 20.87 -7.18
C MET A 110 6.61 22.28 -6.96
N GLN A 111 7.92 22.45 -6.79
CA GLN A 111 8.51 23.79 -6.72
C GLN A 111 8.35 24.57 -8.04
N ALA A 112 8.50 23.91 -9.19
CA ALA A 112 8.26 24.53 -10.49
C ALA A 112 6.78 24.92 -10.68
N ILE A 113 5.85 24.03 -10.32
CA ILE A 113 4.40 24.29 -10.38
C ILE A 113 4.03 25.48 -9.49
N ARG A 114 4.51 25.54 -8.24
CA ARG A 114 4.25 26.67 -7.33
C ARG A 114 4.78 28.00 -7.89
N ARG A 115 5.91 27.99 -8.60
CA ARG A 115 6.42 29.21 -9.27
C ARG A 115 5.52 29.63 -10.43
N ALA A 116 5.02 28.68 -11.21
CA ALA A 116 4.12 28.95 -12.33
C ALA A 116 2.75 29.48 -11.88
N ALA A 117 2.24 29.04 -10.72
CA ALA A 117 0.99 29.54 -10.13
C ALA A 117 1.06 31.02 -9.70
N GLY A 118 2.26 31.61 -9.62
CA GLY A 118 2.43 33.04 -9.36
C GLY A 118 1.87 33.46 -7.99
N THR A 119 1.03 34.50 -7.97
CA THR A 119 0.45 35.10 -6.75
C THR A 119 -1.01 34.77 -6.52
N ASP A 120 -1.60 33.84 -7.29
CA ASP A 120 -2.98 33.42 -7.09
C ASP A 120 -3.14 32.76 -5.70
N PRO A 121 -3.92 33.37 -4.78
CA PRO A 121 -4.09 32.84 -3.43
C PRO A 121 -4.79 31.48 -3.41
N LEU A 122 -5.76 31.25 -4.32
CA LEU A 122 -6.51 29.99 -4.37
C LEU A 122 -5.59 28.86 -4.83
N ALA A 123 -4.88 29.05 -5.95
CA ALA A 123 -3.94 28.06 -6.46
C ALA A 123 -2.82 27.72 -5.45
N ARG A 124 -2.37 28.71 -4.66
CA ARG A 124 -1.38 28.46 -3.59
C ARG A 124 -1.93 27.63 -2.45
N GLN A 125 -3.20 27.83 -2.08
CA GLN A 125 -3.84 27.04 -1.04
C GLN A 125 -4.03 25.60 -1.51
N GLU A 126 -4.55 25.39 -2.72
CA GLU A 126 -4.74 24.05 -3.28
C GLU A 126 -3.42 23.26 -3.35
N LEU A 127 -2.33 23.90 -3.76
CA LEU A 127 -1.00 23.26 -3.78
C LEU A 127 -0.49 22.92 -2.38
N ALA A 128 -0.81 23.73 -1.37
CA ALA A 128 -0.43 23.46 0.02
C ALA A 128 -1.25 22.30 0.61
N ASP A 129 -2.55 22.26 0.34
CA ASP A 129 -3.43 21.16 0.76
C ASP A 129 -3.00 19.84 0.09
N GLU A 130 -2.66 19.88 -1.20
CA GLU A 130 -2.11 18.74 -1.93
C GLU A 130 -0.78 18.25 -1.32
N ASP A 131 0.09 19.17 -0.89
CA ASP A 131 1.34 18.81 -0.23
C ASP A 131 1.12 18.09 1.09
N GLU A 132 0.22 18.59 1.93
CA GLU A 132 -0.13 17.95 3.20
C GLU A 132 -0.72 16.56 2.98
N ALA A 133 -1.68 16.44 2.05
CA ALA A 133 -2.29 15.17 1.70
C ALA A 133 -1.25 14.16 1.18
N ARG A 134 -0.30 14.61 0.35
CA ARG A 134 0.77 13.74 -0.18
C ARG A 134 1.71 13.25 0.91
N GLU A 135 2.06 14.10 1.88
CA GLU A 135 2.92 13.68 3.00
C GLU A 135 2.24 12.65 3.89
N ILE A 136 0.94 12.82 4.15
CA ILE A 136 0.13 11.83 4.86
C ILE A 136 0.11 10.52 4.07
N HIS A 137 -0.22 10.57 2.78
CA HIS A 137 -0.25 9.41 1.89
C HIS A 137 1.09 8.66 1.86
N PHE A 138 2.21 9.39 1.70
CA PHE A 138 3.54 8.79 1.65
C PHE A 138 3.93 8.09 2.94
N ARG A 139 3.61 8.69 4.09
CA ARG A 139 3.81 8.05 5.39
C ARG A 139 2.98 6.77 5.54
N LEU A 140 1.72 6.80 5.09
CA LEU A 140 0.81 5.65 5.22
C LEU A 140 1.26 4.46 4.36
N LEU A 141 1.81 4.71 3.16
CA LEU A 141 2.38 3.68 2.29
C LEU A 141 3.56 2.91 2.91
N GLU A 142 4.22 3.46 3.94
CA GLU A 142 5.25 2.73 4.67
C GLU A 142 4.71 1.49 5.40
N GLN A 143 3.39 1.44 5.65
CA GLN A 143 2.72 0.28 6.22
C GLN A 143 2.38 -0.73 5.11
N PRO A 144 2.90 -1.97 5.14
CA PRO A 144 2.70 -2.94 4.07
C PRO A 144 1.23 -3.26 3.78
N LEU A 145 0.40 -3.35 4.82
CA LEU A 145 -1.05 -3.51 4.65
C LEU A 145 -1.67 -2.37 3.84
N VAL A 146 -1.34 -1.12 4.18
CA VAL A 146 -1.89 0.05 3.49
C VAL A 146 -1.43 0.08 2.04
N ALA A 147 -0.14 -0.13 1.79
CA ALA A 147 0.39 -0.20 0.42
C ALA A 147 -0.31 -1.28 -0.41
N ASP A 148 -0.56 -2.46 0.17
CA ASP A 148 -1.23 -3.55 -0.53
C ASP A 148 -2.72 -3.27 -0.80
N LEU A 149 -3.40 -2.54 0.09
CA LEU A 149 -4.81 -2.15 -0.07
C LEU A 149 -5.00 -1.03 -1.10
N LEU A 150 -4.12 -0.03 -1.08
CA LEU A 150 -4.19 1.11 -2.00
C LEU A 150 -3.66 0.78 -3.40
N HIS A 151 -2.96 -0.35 -3.55
CA HIS A 151 -2.48 -0.77 -4.86
C HIS A 151 -3.68 -0.95 -5.83
N PRO A 152 -3.65 -0.38 -7.06
CA PRO A 152 -4.78 -0.44 -7.99
C PRO A 152 -5.25 -1.87 -8.32
N GLU A 153 -4.30 -2.79 -8.39
CA GLU A 153 -4.54 -4.22 -8.53
C GLU A 153 -4.36 -4.97 -7.20
N THR A 154 -5.02 -4.52 -6.13
CA THR A 154 -4.89 -5.16 -4.81
C THR A 154 -5.20 -6.66 -4.90
N LEU A 155 -4.40 -7.45 -4.19
CA LEU A 155 -4.55 -8.91 -4.10
C LEU A 155 -5.42 -9.32 -2.92
N ILE A 156 -5.82 -8.37 -2.07
CA ILE A 156 -6.70 -8.58 -0.93
C ILE A 156 -8.13 -8.50 -1.47
N THR A 157 -8.76 -9.66 -1.66
CA THR A 157 -10.15 -9.68 -2.13
C THR A 157 -11.12 -9.18 -1.03
N PRO A 158 -12.35 -8.75 -1.37
CA PRO A 158 -13.33 -8.35 -0.37
C PRO A 158 -13.61 -9.41 0.71
N ALA A 159 -13.54 -10.69 0.35
CA ALA A 159 -13.69 -11.81 1.29
C ALA A 159 -12.47 -11.97 2.22
N GLU A 160 -11.29 -11.55 1.78
CA GLU A 160 -10.03 -11.65 2.52
C GLU A 160 -9.71 -10.38 3.32
N LEU A 161 -10.46 -9.30 3.13
CA LEU A 161 -10.21 -8.03 3.82
C LEU A 161 -10.29 -8.18 5.35
N ALA A 162 -11.38 -8.74 5.86
CA ALA A 162 -11.57 -8.96 7.29
C ALA A 162 -10.48 -9.86 7.92
N PRO A 163 -10.16 -11.05 7.39
CA PRO A 163 -9.10 -11.88 7.97
C PRO A 163 -7.72 -11.24 7.83
N THR A 164 -7.47 -10.47 6.76
CA THR A 164 -6.22 -9.72 6.57
C THR A 164 -6.02 -8.71 7.71
N ILE A 165 -7.03 -7.88 7.98
CA ILE A 165 -6.91 -6.81 8.98
C ILE A 165 -6.93 -7.39 10.42
N LEU A 166 -7.70 -8.45 10.67
CA LEU A 166 -7.67 -9.16 11.97
C LEU A 166 -6.32 -9.80 12.28
N SER A 167 -5.54 -10.13 11.24
CA SER A 167 -4.20 -10.73 11.36
C SER A 167 -3.07 -9.71 11.34
N ALA A 168 -3.36 -8.44 11.09
CA ALA A 168 -2.37 -7.39 10.94
C ALA A 168 -1.76 -6.95 12.28
N SER A 169 -0.64 -6.24 12.21
CA SER A 169 -0.04 -5.58 13.38
C SER A 169 -0.93 -4.45 13.94
N VAL A 170 -0.65 -3.97 15.15
CA VAL A 170 -1.41 -2.84 15.74
C VAL A 170 -1.16 -1.59 14.89
N GLU A 171 0.08 -1.41 14.47
CA GLU A 171 0.58 -0.28 13.70
C GLU A 171 -0.09 -0.20 12.33
N GLU A 172 -0.22 -1.33 11.63
CA GLU A 172 -0.92 -1.40 10.34
C GLU A 172 -2.42 -1.09 10.49
N VAL A 173 -3.08 -1.57 11.55
CA VAL A 173 -4.50 -1.23 11.79
C VAL A 173 -4.65 0.24 12.17
N ALA A 174 -3.75 0.80 12.98
CA ALA A 174 -3.79 2.22 13.33
C ALA A 174 -3.65 3.10 12.08
N ALA A 175 -2.72 2.79 11.18
CA ALA A 175 -2.56 3.52 9.92
C ALA A 175 -3.75 3.37 8.98
N LEU A 176 -4.34 2.17 8.90
CA LEU A 176 -5.56 1.95 8.12
C LEU A 176 -6.73 2.83 8.60
N LEU A 177 -6.87 3.00 9.92
CA LEU A 177 -7.91 3.84 10.50
C LEU A 177 -7.76 5.33 10.14
N GLU A 178 -6.58 5.79 9.74
CA GLU A 178 -6.41 7.17 9.26
C GLU A 178 -7.02 7.40 7.86
N ILE A 179 -7.32 6.32 7.13
CA ILE A 179 -7.84 6.35 5.75
C ILE A 179 -9.34 6.06 5.73
N LEU A 180 -9.81 5.17 6.61
CA LEU A 180 -11.20 4.72 6.62
C LEU A 180 -12.12 5.73 7.29
N ASP A 181 -13.28 5.97 6.69
CA ASP A 181 -14.34 6.72 7.36
C ASP A 181 -15.10 5.87 8.39
N SER A 182 -15.97 6.52 9.17
CA SER A 182 -16.73 5.85 10.23
C SER A 182 -17.74 4.82 9.71
N GLY A 183 -18.26 5.02 8.50
CA GLY A 183 -19.16 4.08 7.83
C GLY A 183 -18.41 2.83 7.36
N GLU A 184 -17.24 3.01 6.75
CA GLU A 184 -16.33 1.93 6.36
C GLU A 184 -15.87 1.12 7.58
N CYS A 185 -15.49 1.80 8.66
CA CYS A 185 -15.14 1.16 9.94
C CYS A 185 -16.30 0.34 10.51
N ALA A 186 -17.53 0.85 10.45
CA ALA A 186 -18.71 0.14 10.94
C ALA A 186 -18.98 -1.14 10.11
N ALA A 187 -18.97 -1.04 8.79
CA ALA A 187 -19.17 -2.17 7.88
C ALA A 187 -18.09 -3.25 8.06
N LEU A 188 -16.82 -2.83 8.18
CA LEU A 188 -15.70 -3.73 8.41
C LEU A 188 -15.82 -4.44 9.76
N ALA A 189 -16.17 -3.70 10.83
CA ALA A 189 -16.35 -4.28 12.15
C ALA A 189 -17.46 -5.35 12.17
N GLU A 190 -18.55 -5.17 11.42
CA GLU A 190 -19.60 -6.19 11.28
C GLU A 190 -19.08 -7.45 10.59
N HIS A 191 -18.32 -7.30 9.51
CA HIS A 191 -17.72 -8.43 8.78
C HIS A 191 -16.75 -9.22 9.65
N MET A 192 -15.87 -8.52 10.36
CA MET A 192 -14.93 -9.11 11.31
C MET A 192 -15.63 -9.83 12.47
N THR A 193 -16.71 -9.26 12.99
CA THR A 193 -17.48 -9.88 14.08
C THR A 193 -18.03 -11.24 13.63
N ARG A 194 -18.67 -11.29 12.45
CA ARG A 194 -19.19 -12.54 11.89
C ARG A 194 -18.09 -13.58 11.71
N LEU A 195 -16.95 -13.18 11.16
CA LEU A 195 -15.82 -14.08 10.98
C LEU A 195 -15.29 -14.64 12.32
N LEU A 196 -15.16 -13.81 13.35
CA LEU A 196 -14.72 -14.27 14.68
C LEU A 196 -15.75 -15.20 15.32
N ASP A 197 -17.05 -14.91 15.18
CA ASP A 197 -18.12 -15.78 15.68
C ASP A 197 -18.07 -17.16 15.01
N GLU A 198 -17.87 -17.22 13.70
CA GLU A 198 -17.70 -18.47 12.93
C GLU A 198 -16.47 -19.26 13.37
N ARG A 199 -15.39 -18.59 13.81
CA ARG A 199 -14.14 -19.22 14.23
C ARG A 199 -14.09 -19.57 15.72
N SER A 200 -14.92 -18.94 16.55
CA SER A 200 -14.97 -19.14 18.01
C SER A 200 -15.22 -20.61 18.41
N ALA A 201 -16.03 -21.34 17.62
CA ALA A 201 -16.35 -22.75 17.86
C ALA A 201 -15.18 -23.71 17.56
N SER A 202 -14.08 -23.23 16.99
CA SER A 202 -12.98 -24.05 16.49
C SER A 202 -11.81 -24.19 17.48
N GLY A 203 -11.91 -23.62 18.69
CA GLY A 203 -10.89 -23.74 19.73
C GLY A 203 -9.58 -22.99 19.47
N ILE A 204 -9.59 -22.06 18.51
CA ILE A 204 -8.45 -21.23 18.13
C ILE A 204 -8.33 -20.06 19.12
N ASP A 205 -7.10 -19.65 19.46
CA ASP A 205 -6.88 -18.39 20.16
C ASP A 205 -7.15 -17.19 19.23
N LEU A 206 -8.20 -16.44 19.54
CA LEU A 206 -8.63 -15.27 18.78
C LEU A 206 -8.32 -13.95 19.51
N SER A 207 -7.54 -13.97 20.60
CA SER A 207 -7.30 -12.80 21.46
C SER A 207 -6.74 -11.59 20.69
N SER A 208 -5.72 -11.80 19.86
CA SER A 208 -5.14 -10.74 19.01
C SER A 208 -6.17 -10.16 18.03
N ALA A 209 -6.95 -11.04 17.38
CA ALA A 209 -7.95 -10.64 16.40
C ALA A 209 -9.11 -9.85 17.05
N VAL A 210 -9.56 -10.27 18.24
CA VAL A 210 -10.54 -9.54 19.05
C VAL A 210 -10.01 -8.15 19.42
N HIS A 211 -8.72 -8.04 19.75
CA HIS A 211 -8.10 -6.75 20.03
C HIS A 211 -8.10 -5.83 18.79
N ARG A 212 -7.80 -6.35 17.59
CA ARG A 212 -7.90 -5.56 16.34
C ARG A 212 -9.32 -5.10 16.07
N LEU A 213 -10.32 -5.97 16.24
CA LEU A 213 -11.73 -5.58 16.12
C LEU A 213 -12.10 -4.46 17.10
N ALA A 214 -11.58 -4.51 18.33
CA ALA A 214 -11.83 -3.46 19.32
C ALA A 214 -11.23 -2.11 18.90
N MET A 215 -10.05 -2.09 18.28
CA MET A 215 -9.46 -0.86 17.73
C MET A 215 -10.37 -0.22 16.68
N ILE A 216 -10.89 -1.03 15.73
CA ILE A 216 -11.77 -0.52 14.66
C ILE A 216 -13.10 -0.01 15.23
N ARG A 217 -13.66 -0.70 16.22
CA ARG A 217 -14.90 -0.25 16.89
C ARG A 217 -14.72 1.03 17.72
N ALA A 218 -13.51 1.28 18.22
CA ALA A 218 -13.20 2.48 18.99
C ALA A 218 -13.01 3.72 18.12
N HIS A 219 -12.74 3.53 16.83
CA HIS A 219 -12.57 4.61 15.84
C HIS A 219 -13.90 5.12 15.26
N ARG A 220 -14.99 5.02 16.04
CA ARG A 220 -16.35 5.45 15.67
C ARG A 220 -16.63 6.88 16.06
#